data_AF-A0A7S0IYQ0-F1
#
_entry.id   AF-A0A7S0IYQ0-F1
#
_cell.length_a   1.000
_cell.length_b   1.000
_cell.length_c   1.000
_cell.angle_alpha   90.00
_cell.angle_beta   90.00
_cell.angle_gamma   90.00
#
_symmetry.space_group_name_H-M   'P 1'
#
loop_
_entity.id
_entity.type
_entity.pdbx_description
1 polymer ?
#
loop_
_entity_poly.entity_id
_entity_poly.type
_entity_poly.pdbx_seq_one_letter_code
_entity_poly.pdbx_strand_id
1 'polypeptide(L)'
;FFDVYCADESAKFLVELIDVERFRLFLDVDLSDGVLLHDERVLLLVHQLQAILARRDASLDPRVLVTAVGTAEHGYSGVHLHVPSHIVTSAQANAICLELARTMASKEMAAGESSVDWLAALDRHVYTPGNGMRMLGSLKVKKGRIVGRLYELVAVIEREGRPVGAMGVQRLAADRRTLLSVLSVIV
;
A
#
# COMPACT_ATOMS: atom_id res chain seq x y z
N PHE A 1 18.13 15.90 9.13
CA PHE A 1 16.72 15.49 8.91
C PHE A 1 16.63 13.97 8.78
N PHE A 2 17.24 13.33 7.77
CA PHE A 2 17.20 11.88 7.56
C PHE A 2 17.78 11.03 8.72
N ASP A 3 18.91 11.44 9.32
CA ASP A 3 19.51 10.69 10.45
C ASP A 3 18.71 10.83 11.75
N VAL A 4 18.07 11.99 11.95
CA VAL A 4 17.12 12.24 13.06
C VAL A 4 15.81 11.46 12.81
N TYR A 5 15.42 11.30 11.55
CA TYR A 5 14.21 10.62 11.07
C TYR A 5 14.33 9.08 11.13
N CYS A 6 15.50 8.51 10.84
CA CYS A 6 15.77 7.08 11.02
C CYS A 6 16.05 6.70 12.48
N ALA A 7 16.45 7.66 13.32
CA ALA A 7 16.74 7.44 14.75
C ALA A 7 15.55 7.74 15.67
N ASP A 8 14.42 8.21 15.13
CA ASP A 8 13.23 8.53 15.93
C ASP A 8 12.43 7.26 16.25
N GLU A 9 12.63 6.76 17.46
CA GLU A 9 11.95 5.58 18.02
C GLU A 9 10.47 5.83 18.40
N SER A 10 9.97 7.05 18.22
CA SER A 10 8.63 7.44 18.69
C SER A 10 7.61 7.65 17.57
N ALA A 11 8.06 7.89 16.34
CA ALA A 11 7.19 8.50 15.36
C ALA A 11 6.40 7.50 14.49
N LYS A 12 5.07 7.58 14.65
CA LYS A 12 4.10 7.20 13.61
C LYS A 12 4.28 8.17 12.45
N PHE A 13 5.22 7.89 11.57
CA PHE A 13 5.43 8.73 10.39
C PHE A 13 4.37 8.42 9.34
N LEU A 14 3.41 9.33 9.17
CA LEU A 14 2.32 9.20 8.22
C LEU A 14 2.76 9.74 6.85
N VAL A 15 2.56 8.94 5.79
CA VAL A 15 2.83 9.33 4.38
C VAL A 15 1.94 10.51 4.00
N GLU A 16 0.72 10.52 4.52
CA GLU A 16 -0.32 11.52 4.25
C GLU A 16 -1.15 11.71 5.52
N LEU A 17 -1.39 12.98 5.88
CA LEU A 17 -2.33 13.32 6.94
C LEU A 17 -3.69 13.51 6.29
N ILE A 18 -4.71 12.79 6.72
CA ILE A 18 -6.05 12.92 6.12
C ILE A 18 -6.78 14.18 6.56
N ASP A 19 -6.13 14.96 7.41
CA ASP A 19 -6.54 16.32 7.69
C ASP A 19 -6.40 17.23 6.46
N VAL A 20 -5.72 16.80 5.36
CA VAL A 20 -5.83 17.43 4.04
C VAL A 20 -6.96 16.81 3.20
N GLU A 21 -7.74 17.69 2.55
CA GLU A 21 -8.89 17.33 1.70
C GLU A 21 -8.54 16.35 0.57
N ARG A 22 -7.29 16.41 0.07
CA ARG A 22 -6.80 15.63 -1.08
C ARG A 22 -5.42 15.07 -0.80
N PHE A 23 -5.20 13.84 -1.23
CA PHE A 23 -3.99 13.07 -0.96
C PHE A 23 -3.77 11.99 -2.04
N ARG A 24 -2.57 11.42 -2.18
CA ARG A 24 -2.26 10.37 -3.17
C ARG A 24 -2.83 9.05 -2.69
N LEU A 25 -3.59 8.37 -3.52
CA LEU A 25 -4.25 7.12 -3.16
C LEU A 25 -3.25 6.11 -2.58
N PHE A 26 -3.60 5.60 -1.42
CA PHE A 26 -2.89 4.52 -0.77
C PHE A 26 -3.87 3.55 -0.13
N LEU A 27 -3.57 2.26 -0.08
CA LEU A 27 -4.43 1.24 0.52
C LEU A 27 -3.62 0.43 1.53
N ASP A 28 -4.16 0.23 2.72
CA ASP A 28 -3.62 -0.70 3.71
C ASP A 28 -4.37 -2.02 3.61
N VAL A 29 -3.62 -3.10 3.41
CA VAL A 29 -4.15 -4.46 3.27
C VAL A 29 -3.58 -5.28 4.41
N ASP A 30 -4.41 -5.63 5.39
CA ASP A 30 -4.00 -6.43 6.54
C ASP A 30 -4.85 -7.71 6.60
N LEU A 31 -4.21 -8.87 6.46
CA LEU A 31 -4.90 -10.14 6.55
C LEU A 31 -4.94 -10.60 8.01
N SER A 32 -6.13 -10.95 8.51
CA SER A 32 -6.30 -11.56 9.82
C SER A 32 -6.01 -13.07 9.79
N ASP A 33 -5.93 -13.67 10.98
CA ASP A 33 -6.03 -15.12 11.19
C ASP A 33 -4.92 -15.97 10.55
N GLY A 34 -3.74 -15.39 10.35
CA GLY A 34 -2.54 -16.11 9.89
C GLY A 34 -2.51 -16.39 8.39
N VAL A 35 -3.46 -15.83 7.62
CA VAL A 35 -3.40 -15.85 6.15
C VAL A 35 -2.30 -14.91 5.69
N LEU A 36 -1.50 -15.35 4.71
CA LEU A 36 -0.38 -14.59 4.15
C LEU A 36 -0.67 -14.23 2.69
N LEU A 37 -0.33 -13.00 2.30
CA LEU A 37 -0.31 -12.55 0.93
C LEU A 37 0.98 -13.01 0.26
N HIS A 38 0.87 -13.85 -0.75
CA HIS A 38 1.98 -14.18 -1.63
C HIS A 38 2.00 -13.26 -2.85
N ASP A 39 3.14 -13.18 -3.54
CA ASP A 39 3.36 -12.27 -4.67
C ASP A 39 2.28 -12.37 -5.76
N GLU A 40 1.78 -13.57 -6.05
CA GLU A 40 0.70 -13.78 -7.03
C GLU A 40 -0.61 -13.08 -6.62
N ARG A 41 -0.97 -13.16 -5.32
CA ARG A 41 -2.17 -12.52 -4.80
C ARG A 41 -2.00 -11.01 -4.68
N VAL A 42 -0.80 -10.54 -4.34
CA VAL A 42 -0.44 -9.11 -4.40
C VAL A 42 -0.57 -8.59 -5.83
N LEU A 43 -0.05 -9.33 -6.81
CA LEU A 43 -0.13 -8.93 -8.21
C LEU A 43 -1.58 -8.90 -8.72
N LEU A 44 -2.39 -9.89 -8.36
CA LEU A 44 -3.82 -9.90 -8.65
C LEU A 44 -4.51 -8.66 -8.08
N LEU A 45 -4.25 -8.34 -6.81
CA LEU A 45 -4.81 -7.17 -6.13
C LEU A 45 -4.42 -5.87 -6.85
N VAL A 46 -3.15 -5.73 -7.23
CA VAL A 46 -2.65 -4.57 -7.97
C VAL A 46 -3.31 -4.47 -9.35
N HIS A 47 -3.43 -5.57 -10.10
CA HIS A 47 -4.11 -5.56 -11.40
C HIS A 47 -5.57 -5.14 -11.28
N GLN A 48 -6.29 -5.60 -10.26
CA GLN A 48 -7.67 -5.18 -10.03
C GLN A 48 -7.74 -3.69 -9.67
N LEU A 49 -6.83 -3.20 -8.82
CA LEU A 49 -6.73 -1.78 -8.50
C LEU A 49 -6.47 -0.95 -9.77
N GLN A 50 -5.47 -1.31 -10.58
CA GLN A 50 -5.16 -0.61 -11.83
C GLN A 50 -6.34 -0.60 -12.80
N ALA A 51 -7.08 -1.71 -12.90
CA ALA A 51 -8.28 -1.78 -13.73
C ALA A 51 -9.41 -0.86 -13.23
N ILE A 52 -9.60 -0.76 -11.91
CA ILE A 52 -10.56 0.18 -11.30
C ILE A 52 -10.17 1.63 -11.61
N LEU A 53 -8.88 1.94 -11.46
CA LEU A 53 -8.36 3.28 -11.69
C LEU A 53 -8.44 3.69 -13.17
N ALA A 54 -8.07 2.80 -14.09
CA ALA A 54 -8.16 3.06 -15.52
C ALA A 54 -9.59 3.32 -16.02
N ARG A 55 -10.61 2.69 -15.38
CA ARG A 55 -12.03 2.98 -15.69
C ARG A 55 -12.47 4.37 -15.22
N ARG A 56 -11.84 4.89 -14.16
CA ARG A 56 -12.15 6.20 -13.59
C ARG A 56 -11.44 7.31 -14.34
N ASP A 57 -10.18 7.09 -14.72
CA ASP A 57 -9.38 8.00 -15.53
C ASP A 57 -8.26 7.23 -16.26
N ALA A 58 -8.45 7.02 -17.57
CA ALA A 58 -7.50 6.30 -18.41
C ALA A 58 -6.22 7.10 -18.73
N SER A 59 -6.21 8.42 -18.45
CA SER A 59 -5.06 9.29 -18.72
C SER A 59 -3.97 9.16 -17.65
N LEU A 60 -4.33 8.68 -16.46
CA LEU A 60 -3.40 8.53 -15.36
C LEU A 60 -2.47 7.33 -15.57
N ASP A 61 -1.29 7.41 -14.96
CA ASP A 61 -0.31 6.33 -14.88
C ASP A 61 -0.49 5.60 -13.54
N PRO A 62 -1.30 4.53 -13.43
CA PRO A 62 -1.56 3.82 -12.19
C PRO A 62 -0.40 2.91 -11.79
N ARG A 63 0.86 3.38 -11.87
CA ARG A 63 2.00 2.70 -11.24
C ARG A 63 1.72 2.51 -9.76
N VAL A 64 1.95 1.29 -9.26
CA VAL A 64 1.73 0.93 -7.85
C VAL A 64 3.04 0.57 -7.19
N LEU A 65 3.33 1.20 -6.06
CA LEU A 65 4.46 0.86 -5.20
C LEU A 65 3.92 0.02 -4.04
N VAL A 66 4.45 -1.18 -3.87
CA VAL A 66 4.06 -2.10 -2.81
C VAL A 66 5.09 -2.04 -1.70
N THR A 67 4.64 -1.71 -0.49
CA THR A 67 5.48 -1.77 0.69
C THR A 67 4.97 -2.82 1.67
N ALA A 68 5.88 -3.48 2.37
CA ALA A 68 5.51 -4.53 3.32
C ALA A 68 6.56 -4.65 4.43
N VAL A 69 6.22 -5.44 5.44
CA VAL A 69 7.14 -5.81 6.52
C VAL A 69 7.45 -7.30 6.41
N GLY A 70 8.69 -7.65 6.05
CA GLY A 70 9.15 -9.03 5.86
C GLY A 70 9.59 -9.32 4.42
N THR A 71 9.99 -10.56 4.16
CA THR A 71 10.45 -11.03 2.85
C THR A 71 9.38 -11.84 2.13
N ALA A 72 9.40 -11.80 0.79
CA ALA A 72 8.47 -12.54 -0.08
C ALA A 72 8.46 -14.06 0.19
N GLU A 73 9.60 -14.62 0.61
CA GLU A 73 9.79 -16.06 0.87
C GLU A 73 8.80 -16.64 1.88
N HIS A 74 8.27 -15.82 2.77
CA HIS A 74 7.30 -16.24 3.78
C HIS A 74 5.91 -15.63 3.57
N GLY A 75 5.71 -14.86 2.50
CA GLY A 75 4.50 -14.06 2.31
C GLY A 75 4.38 -12.92 3.31
N TYR A 76 3.39 -12.05 3.08
CA TYR A 76 3.17 -10.84 3.86
C TYR A 76 1.92 -10.98 4.71
N SER A 77 2.01 -10.65 6.00
CA SER A 77 0.80 -10.52 6.83
C SER A 77 -0.06 -9.32 6.40
N GLY A 78 0.58 -8.34 5.77
CA GLY A 78 -0.08 -7.18 5.20
C GLY A 78 0.88 -6.39 4.30
N VAL A 79 0.29 -5.66 3.35
CA VAL A 79 1.00 -4.82 2.39
C VAL A 79 0.32 -3.46 2.29
N HIS A 80 1.08 -2.42 1.99
CA HIS A 80 0.54 -1.15 1.55
C HIS A 80 0.70 -1.02 0.04
N LEU A 81 -0.35 -0.52 -0.62
CA LEU A 81 -0.31 -0.16 -2.02
C LEU A 81 -0.33 1.36 -2.13
N HIS A 82 0.67 1.95 -2.77
CA HIS A 82 0.71 3.40 -3.02
C HIS A 82 0.55 3.65 -4.52
N VAL A 83 -0.32 4.60 -4.88
CA VAL A 83 -0.58 5.01 -6.27
C VAL A 83 -0.31 6.51 -6.44
N PRO A 84 0.95 6.91 -6.64
CA PRO A 84 1.41 8.29 -6.47
C PRO A 84 0.78 9.31 -7.42
N SER A 85 0.34 8.84 -8.58
CA SER A 85 -0.28 9.65 -9.64
C SER A 85 -1.75 9.97 -9.39
N HIS A 86 -2.40 9.30 -8.43
CA HIS A 86 -3.83 9.38 -8.22
C HIS A 86 -4.15 10.21 -6.99
N ILE A 87 -4.55 11.46 -7.18
CA ILE A 87 -4.95 12.34 -6.06
C ILE A 87 -6.46 12.17 -5.81
N VAL A 88 -6.81 11.76 -4.59
CA VAL A 88 -8.16 11.40 -4.15
C VAL A 88 -8.54 12.12 -2.86
N THR A 89 -9.83 12.17 -2.58
CA THR A 89 -10.41 12.47 -1.27
C THR A 89 -10.64 11.17 -0.48
N SER A 90 -10.87 11.26 0.84
CA SER A 90 -11.23 10.07 1.65
C SER A 90 -12.46 9.34 1.14
N ALA A 91 -13.45 10.07 0.61
CA ALA A 91 -14.66 9.46 0.04
C ALA A 91 -14.34 8.66 -1.24
N GLN A 92 -13.49 9.21 -2.12
CA GLN A 92 -13.05 8.52 -3.33
C GLN A 92 -12.19 7.29 -3.01
N ALA A 93 -11.25 7.42 -2.06
CA ALA A 93 -10.40 6.32 -1.62
C ALA A 93 -11.23 5.17 -1.03
N ASN A 94 -12.21 5.48 -0.18
CA ASN A 94 -13.17 4.51 0.35
C ASN A 94 -13.99 3.81 -0.75
N ALA A 95 -14.46 4.56 -1.75
CA ALA A 95 -15.20 3.98 -2.87
C ALA A 95 -14.34 3.00 -3.69
N ILE A 96 -13.06 3.33 -3.90
CA ILE A 96 -12.09 2.44 -4.56
C ILE A 96 -11.86 1.18 -3.74
N CYS A 97 -11.66 1.28 -2.41
CA CYS A 97 -11.51 0.11 -1.55
C CYS A 97 -12.73 -0.81 -1.59
N LEU A 98 -13.95 -0.25 -1.55
CA LEU A 98 -15.19 -1.05 -1.63
C LEU A 98 -15.34 -1.76 -2.97
N GLU A 99 -14.98 -1.10 -4.07
CA GLU A 99 -15.02 -1.70 -5.42
C GLU A 99 -13.96 -2.80 -5.56
N LEU A 100 -12.75 -2.58 -5.01
CA LEU A 100 -11.68 -3.56 -5.00
C LEU A 100 -12.06 -4.79 -4.18
N ALA A 101 -12.59 -4.60 -2.96
CA ALA A 101 -13.03 -5.68 -2.09
C ALA A 101 -14.06 -6.60 -2.78
N ARG A 102 -15.07 -6.01 -3.42
CA ARG A 102 -16.11 -6.75 -4.16
C ARG A 102 -15.52 -7.51 -5.34
N THR A 103 -14.58 -6.89 -6.06
CA THR A 103 -13.92 -7.49 -7.22
C THR A 103 -13.08 -8.70 -6.79
N MET A 104 -12.29 -8.55 -5.73
CA MET A 104 -11.46 -9.62 -5.17
C MET A 104 -12.31 -10.79 -4.66
N ALA A 105 -13.34 -10.50 -3.85
CA ALA A 105 -14.27 -11.53 -3.36
C ALA A 105 -14.93 -12.32 -4.50
N SER A 106 -15.34 -11.63 -5.58
CA SER A 106 -15.91 -12.30 -6.77
C SER A 106 -14.91 -13.18 -7.50
N LYS A 107 -13.66 -12.71 -7.66
CA LYS A 107 -12.58 -13.45 -8.34
C LYS A 107 -12.18 -14.71 -7.58
N GLU A 108 -12.00 -14.60 -6.27
CA GLU A 108 -11.64 -15.76 -5.44
C GLU A 108 -12.79 -16.78 -5.41
N MET A 109 -14.04 -16.32 -5.23
CA MET A 109 -15.22 -17.20 -5.29
C MET A 109 -15.30 -17.96 -6.62
N ALA A 110 -15.04 -17.30 -7.75
CA ALA A 110 -14.99 -17.94 -9.06
C ALA A 110 -13.84 -18.95 -9.21
N ALA A 111 -12.74 -18.77 -8.46
CA ALA A 111 -11.62 -19.70 -8.38
C ALA A 111 -11.84 -20.83 -7.35
N GLY A 112 -12.93 -20.80 -6.57
CA GLY A 112 -13.18 -21.75 -5.49
C GLY A 112 -12.36 -21.46 -4.22
N GLU A 113 -11.74 -20.30 -4.12
CA GLU A 113 -11.00 -19.82 -2.96
C GLU A 113 -11.93 -18.85 -2.20
N SER A 114 -12.26 -19.11 -0.94
CA SER A 114 -13.18 -18.21 -0.17
C SER A 114 -12.74 -18.11 1.28
N SER A 115 -11.47 -17.72 1.49
CA SER A 115 -10.92 -17.62 2.84
C SER A 115 -10.74 -16.19 3.35
N VAL A 116 -10.78 -15.17 2.48
CA VAL A 116 -10.47 -13.79 2.86
C VAL A 116 -11.72 -12.91 2.84
N ASP A 117 -12.04 -12.30 3.98
CA ASP A 117 -12.98 -11.17 4.03
C ASP A 117 -12.27 -9.91 3.53
N TRP A 118 -12.37 -9.65 2.22
CA TRP A 118 -11.72 -8.49 1.60
C TRP A 118 -12.24 -7.14 2.10
N LEU A 119 -13.46 -7.07 2.65
CA LEU A 119 -13.98 -5.84 3.24
C LEU A 119 -13.31 -5.52 4.58
N ALA A 120 -12.94 -6.56 5.33
CA ALA A 120 -12.16 -6.44 6.56
C ALA A 120 -10.65 -6.26 6.25
N ALA A 121 -10.14 -6.95 5.23
CA ALA A 121 -8.72 -6.93 4.88
C ALA A 121 -8.25 -5.58 4.35
N LEU A 122 -9.09 -4.87 3.60
CA LEU A 122 -8.80 -3.51 3.16
C LEU A 122 -9.13 -2.54 4.28
N ASP A 123 -8.13 -2.21 5.11
CA ASP A 123 -8.35 -1.37 6.29
C ASP A 123 -8.67 0.07 5.87
N ARG A 124 -9.96 0.41 5.97
CA ARG A 124 -10.47 1.75 5.68
C ARG A 124 -10.33 2.70 6.85
N HIS A 125 -9.97 2.24 8.06
CA HIS A 125 -9.75 3.12 9.19
C HIS A 125 -8.54 4.02 8.98
N VAL A 126 -7.61 3.64 8.12
CA VAL A 126 -6.55 4.53 7.65
C VAL A 126 -7.08 5.83 7.08
N TYR A 127 -8.35 5.86 6.62
CA TYR A 127 -9.02 7.05 6.09
C TYR A 127 -9.76 7.93 7.10
N THR A 128 -9.71 7.59 8.39
CA THR A 128 -10.37 8.37 9.43
C THR A 128 -9.45 9.47 9.97
N PRO A 129 -9.98 10.63 10.41
CA PRO A 129 -9.15 11.72 10.92
C PRO A 129 -8.20 11.28 12.03
N GLY A 130 -6.94 11.74 11.97
CA GLY A 130 -5.87 11.34 12.90
C GLY A 130 -5.25 9.95 12.66
N ASN A 131 -5.73 9.19 11.66
CA ASN A 131 -5.10 7.97 11.19
C ASN A 131 -4.38 8.19 9.84
N GLY A 132 -3.67 7.16 9.39
CA GLY A 132 -2.99 7.13 8.10
C GLY A 132 -2.06 5.91 8.01
N MET A 133 -1.26 5.85 6.94
CA MET A 133 -0.30 4.77 6.74
C MET A 133 1.12 5.14 7.10
N ARG A 134 1.90 4.13 7.52
CA ARG A 134 3.33 4.28 7.79
C ARG A 134 4.13 4.51 6.52
N MET A 135 5.12 5.41 6.61
CA MET A 135 6.08 5.64 5.53
C MET A 135 7.00 4.45 5.31
N LEU A 136 7.42 4.30 4.06
CA LEU A 136 8.57 3.48 3.71
C LEU A 136 9.79 3.89 4.56
N GLY A 137 10.53 2.90 5.06
CA GLY A 137 11.65 3.10 5.97
C GLY A 137 11.24 3.36 7.43
N SER A 138 9.95 3.37 7.76
CA SER A 138 9.50 3.42 9.15
C SER A 138 9.59 2.05 9.81
N LEU A 139 9.84 2.03 11.12
CA LEU A 139 9.72 0.80 11.90
C LEU A 139 8.25 0.48 12.21
N LYS A 140 7.92 -0.81 12.23
CA LYS A 140 6.62 -1.32 12.66
C LYS A 140 6.46 -1.07 14.16
N VAL A 141 5.26 -0.65 14.53
CA VAL A 141 4.87 -0.42 15.93
C VAL A 141 3.64 -1.26 16.23
N LYS A 142 3.64 -1.93 17.39
CA LYS A 142 2.50 -2.69 17.89
C LYS A 142 2.20 -2.25 19.32
N LYS A 143 0.95 -1.86 19.60
CA LYS A 143 0.51 -1.38 20.93
C LYS A 143 1.42 -0.27 21.49
N GLY A 144 1.80 0.69 20.64
CA GLY A 144 2.66 1.82 21.01
C GLY A 144 4.15 1.48 21.21
N ARG A 145 4.59 0.26 20.90
CA ARG A 145 6.01 -0.14 20.98
C ARG A 145 6.58 -0.47 19.63
N ILE A 146 7.80 0.00 19.35
CA ILE A 146 8.56 -0.43 18.18
C ILE A 146 8.85 -1.93 18.28
N VAL A 147 8.64 -2.63 17.17
CA VAL A 147 8.96 -4.07 17.03
C VAL A 147 10.13 -4.32 16.07
N GLY A 148 10.87 -3.27 15.69
CA GLY A 148 12.16 -3.35 14.99
C GLY A 148 12.12 -3.78 13.52
N ARG A 149 10.94 -3.99 12.93
CA ARG A 149 10.82 -4.43 11.54
C ARG A 149 10.54 -3.24 10.61
N LEU A 150 11.31 -3.13 9.54
CA LEU A 150 11.22 -2.01 8.60
C LEU A 150 10.08 -2.23 7.58
N TYR A 151 9.37 -1.17 7.23
CA TYR A 151 8.55 -1.15 6.02
C TYR A 151 9.47 -0.93 4.82
N GLU A 152 9.54 -1.91 3.92
CA GLU A 152 10.41 -1.91 2.75
C GLU A 152 9.61 -1.91 1.46
N LEU A 153 10.24 -1.44 0.37
CA LEU A 153 9.66 -1.49 -0.95
C LEU A 153 9.90 -2.90 -1.48
N VAL A 154 8.83 -3.68 -1.59
CA VAL A 154 8.92 -5.10 -1.98
C VAL A 154 8.61 -5.32 -3.46
N ALA A 155 7.80 -4.45 -4.06
CA ALA A 155 7.52 -4.49 -5.49
C ALA A 155 7.19 -3.10 -6.04
N VAL A 156 7.43 -2.94 -7.34
CA VAL A 156 6.92 -1.83 -8.15
C VAL A 156 6.23 -2.43 -9.35
N ILE A 157 4.96 -2.10 -9.54
CA ILE A 157 4.16 -2.60 -10.65
C ILE A 157 3.90 -1.42 -11.59
N GLU A 158 4.42 -1.52 -12.82
CA GLU A 158 4.25 -0.51 -13.85
C GLU A 158 2.79 -0.41 -14.31
N ARG A 159 2.46 0.66 -15.04
CA ARG A 159 1.14 0.92 -15.61
C ARG A 159 0.47 -0.29 -16.27
N GLU A 160 1.25 -1.07 -17.02
CA GLU A 160 0.72 -2.24 -17.75
C GLU A 160 0.60 -3.49 -16.87
N GLY A 161 0.73 -3.36 -15.55
CA GLY A 161 0.67 -4.47 -14.60
C GLY A 161 1.95 -5.31 -14.55
N ARG A 162 3.04 -4.84 -15.16
CA ARG A 162 4.31 -5.58 -15.20
C ARG A 162 5.16 -5.26 -13.97
N PRO A 163 5.64 -6.25 -13.21
CA PRO A 163 6.59 -6.02 -12.13
C PRO A 163 7.92 -5.50 -12.66
N VAL A 164 8.48 -4.49 -12.00
CA VAL A 164 9.88 -4.10 -12.18
C VAL A 164 10.77 -5.20 -11.59
N GLY A 165 11.82 -5.58 -12.33
CA GLY A 165 12.77 -6.61 -11.86
C GLY A 165 13.48 -6.20 -10.56
N ALA A 166 13.98 -7.19 -9.81
CA ALA A 166 14.57 -7.00 -8.47
C ALA A 166 15.65 -5.89 -8.41
N MET A 167 16.52 -5.81 -9.42
CA MET A 167 17.53 -4.74 -9.50
C MET A 167 16.91 -3.33 -9.62
N GLY A 168 15.80 -3.21 -10.34
CA GLY A 168 15.08 -1.94 -10.47
C GLY A 168 14.41 -1.53 -9.16
N VAL A 169 13.81 -2.49 -8.45
CA VAL A 169 13.26 -2.28 -7.10
C VAL A 169 14.36 -1.86 -6.13
N GLN A 170 15.51 -2.55 -6.12
CA GLN A 170 16.66 -2.20 -5.28
C GLN A 170 17.23 -0.83 -5.59
N ARG A 171 17.35 -0.46 -6.89
CA ARG A 171 17.81 0.86 -7.29
C ARG A 171 16.85 1.96 -6.80
N LEU A 172 15.54 1.74 -6.94
CA LEU A 172 14.55 2.69 -6.44
C LEU A 172 14.56 2.77 -4.92
N ALA A 173 14.68 1.63 -4.22
CA ALA A 173 14.81 1.55 -2.78
C ALA A 173 16.06 2.29 -2.24
N ALA A 174 17.16 2.27 -3.00
CA ALA A 174 18.37 3.02 -2.68
C ALA A 174 18.21 4.54 -2.93
N ASP A 175 17.35 4.94 -3.87
CA ASP A 175 17.04 6.35 -4.15
C ASP A 175 15.95 6.88 -3.20
N ARG A 176 16.37 7.13 -1.97
CA ARG A 176 15.54 7.65 -0.88
C ARG A 176 14.87 8.98 -1.23
N ARG A 177 15.50 9.83 -2.06
CA ARG A 177 14.94 11.12 -2.45
C ARG A 177 13.74 10.92 -3.37
N THR A 178 13.88 10.08 -4.39
CA THR A 178 12.78 9.76 -5.30
C THR A 178 11.63 9.11 -4.54
N LEU A 179 11.90 8.15 -3.67
CA LEU A 179 10.86 7.52 -2.85
C LEU A 179 10.11 8.50 -1.96
N LEU A 180 10.82 9.39 -1.28
CA LEU A 180 10.16 10.42 -0.47
C LEU A 180 9.31 11.35 -1.34
N SER A 181 9.77 11.76 -2.52
CA SER A 181 8.97 12.64 -3.39
C SER A 181 7.66 11.99 -3.88
N VAL A 182 7.68 10.66 -3.99
CA VAL A 182 6.59 9.84 -4.51
C VAL A 182 5.63 9.41 -3.38
N LEU A 183 6.13 9.27 -2.14
CA LEU A 183 5.43 8.76 -0.96
C LEU A 183 5.32 9.78 0.18
N SER A 184 5.40 11.08 -0.09
CA SER A 184 5.19 12.14 0.91
C SER A 184 3.90 12.91 0.66
N VAL A 185 3.45 13.67 1.65
CA VAL A 185 2.28 14.55 1.57
C VAL A 185 2.44 15.55 0.41
N ILE A 186 1.39 15.74 -0.39
CA ILE A 186 1.28 16.90 -1.26
C ILE A 186 0.92 18.09 -0.36
N VAL A 187 1.85 19.02 -0.18
CA VAL A 187 1.61 20.31 0.50
C VAL A 187 1.09 21.33 -0.48
#